data_AF-A0A962WG02-F1
#
_entry.id   AF-A0A962WG02-F1
#
_cell.length_a   1.000
_cell.length_b   1.000
_cell.length_c   1.000
_cell.angle_alpha   90.00
_cell.angle_beta   90.00
_cell.angle_gamma   90.00
#
_symmetry.space_group_name_H-M   'P 1'
#
loop_
_entity.id
_entity.type
_entity.pdbx_description
1 polymer ?
#
loop_
_entity_poly.entity_id
_entity_poly.type
_entity_poly.pdbx_seq_one_letter_code
_entity_poly.pdbx_strand_id
1 'polypeptide(L)'
;QGDLPPVEPPPPEEPPPPEEPPPDACPADVVCPTALPFEHRATTRGAARDAFDRYACAPDTDESGPEVVYRVDVPVQGLLTVSLFDGPADVDVDVHILSDLDPSACLDRGDEKSARLVTPGRYWVVVDSWVGRDGTEYSGDYAVRLNLITADAFTAQGLSATAAGPALHAFDLAWQEGQTTRLQYAVLDFSRRSTQERLWVLDLSTGAVQFKLHASHGRESGNPSDLAVSDRFSNQEGSNRSSLGLAKTAETYSGTHGYSLRLDGLEPGYNDNMRARAIVFHGASYARAEVAASQGYLGRSLGCPAVDDRVSAALIDAIAGGTLLFSWYPDGDWSQSSRYLR
;
A
#
# COMPACT_ATOMS: atom_id res chain seq x y z
N GLN A 1 -40.41 -80.67 14.78
CA GLN A 1 -39.73 -79.44 15.27
C GLN A 1 -38.26 -79.72 15.09
N GLY A 2 -37.47 -79.19 14.16
CA GLY A 2 -37.62 -78.15 13.14
C GLY A 2 -36.18 -77.69 12.87
N ASP A 3 -35.56 -78.11 11.77
CA ASP A 3 -34.16 -77.79 11.44
C ASP A 3 -34.01 -76.31 11.05
N LEU A 4 -33.01 -75.64 11.63
CA LEU A 4 -32.64 -74.26 11.32
C LEU A 4 -31.72 -74.20 10.09
N PRO A 5 -31.93 -73.24 9.17
CA PRO A 5 -31.10 -73.10 7.97
C PRO A 5 -29.72 -72.49 8.29
N PRO A 6 -28.72 -72.71 7.42
CA PRO A 6 -27.37 -72.17 7.62
C PRO A 6 -27.33 -70.65 7.41
N VAL A 7 -26.54 -69.98 8.23
CA VAL A 7 -26.30 -68.53 8.18
C VAL A 7 -25.23 -68.24 7.12
N GLU A 8 -25.57 -67.40 6.14
CA GLU A 8 -24.61 -66.89 5.15
C GLU A 8 -23.59 -65.93 5.80
N PRO A 9 -22.31 -65.96 5.37
CA PRO A 9 -21.32 -65.01 5.84
C PRO A 9 -21.62 -63.60 5.32
N PRO A 10 -21.32 -62.56 6.11
CA PRO A 10 -21.55 -61.18 5.70
C PRO A 10 -20.68 -60.82 4.49
N PRO A 11 -21.16 -59.90 3.62
CA PRO A 11 -20.40 -59.41 2.48
C PRO A 11 -19.12 -58.70 2.95
N PRO A 12 -18.06 -58.68 2.11
CA PRO A 12 -16.83 -57.96 2.43
C PRO A 12 -17.11 -56.46 2.58
N GLU A 13 -16.57 -55.85 3.64
CA GLU A 13 -16.65 -54.41 3.88
C GLU A 13 -15.94 -53.65 2.75
N GLU A 14 -16.63 -52.67 2.18
CA GLU A 14 -16.03 -51.73 1.23
C GLU A 14 -14.93 -50.92 1.94
N PRO A 15 -13.79 -50.65 1.27
CA PRO A 15 -12.75 -49.82 1.85
C PRO A 15 -13.32 -48.43 2.18
N PRO A 16 -12.94 -47.84 3.33
CA PRO A 16 -13.43 -46.52 3.70
C PRO A 16 -13.07 -45.50 2.62
N PRO A 17 -13.95 -44.52 2.35
CA PRO A 17 -13.64 -43.43 1.44
C PRO A 17 -12.35 -42.73 1.89
N PRO A 18 -11.55 -42.17 0.97
CA PRO A 18 -10.36 -41.42 1.34
C PRO A 18 -10.75 -40.32 2.34
N GLU A 19 -10.05 -40.25 3.47
CA GLU A 19 -10.24 -39.17 4.45
C GLU A 19 -10.08 -37.83 3.75
N GLU A 20 -11.13 -37.00 3.81
CA GLU A 20 -11.03 -35.62 3.37
C GLU A 20 -9.95 -34.91 4.20
N PRO A 21 -9.05 -34.16 3.57
CA PRO A 21 -8.03 -33.42 4.31
C PRO A 21 -8.71 -32.49 5.32
N PRO A 22 -8.11 -32.25 6.50
CA PRO A 22 -8.72 -31.40 7.51
C PRO A 22 -9.02 -30.02 6.92
N PRO A 23 -10.10 -29.34 7.35
CA PRO A 23 -10.61 -28.12 6.72
C PRO A 23 -9.61 -26.94 6.67
N ASP A 24 -8.50 -27.02 7.43
CA ASP A 24 -7.41 -26.05 7.41
C ASP A 24 -6.15 -26.51 6.66
N ALA A 25 -6.11 -27.74 6.16
CA ALA A 25 -5.02 -28.21 5.30
C ALA A 25 -4.89 -27.31 4.07
N CYS A 26 -3.66 -27.10 3.62
CA CYS A 26 -3.44 -26.41 2.35
C CYS A 26 -3.91 -27.30 1.21
N PRO A 27 -4.83 -26.85 0.33
CA PRO A 27 -5.22 -27.61 -0.85
C PRO A 27 -4.01 -27.90 -1.75
N ALA A 28 -4.04 -29.02 -2.48
CA ALA A 28 -2.88 -29.48 -3.25
C ALA A 28 -2.53 -28.57 -4.45
N ASP A 29 -3.51 -27.83 -4.97
CA ASP A 29 -3.44 -26.88 -6.08
C ASP A 29 -3.28 -25.43 -5.60
N VAL A 30 -3.03 -25.23 -4.30
CA VAL A 30 -2.92 -23.91 -3.67
C VAL A 30 -1.58 -23.78 -2.97
N VAL A 31 -0.97 -22.60 -3.05
CA VAL A 31 0.20 -22.24 -2.26
C VAL A 31 -0.27 -21.57 -0.96
N CYS A 32 0.08 -22.09 0.21
CA CYS A 32 -0.28 -21.47 1.49
C CYS A 32 0.97 -20.98 2.23
N PRO A 33 1.36 -19.70 2.08
CA PRO A 33 2.44 -19.12 2.87
C PRO A 33 2.17 -19.26 4.37
N THR A 34 3.18 -19.66 5.14
CA THR A 34 3.08 -19.76 6.61
C THR A 34 3.45 -18.45 7.32
N ALA A 35 4.02 -17.48 6.60
CA ALA A 35 4.42 -16.18 7.11
C ALA A 35 4.51 -15.15 5.98
N LEU A 36 4.44 -13.87 6.32
CA LEU A 36 4.68 -12.74 5.42
C LEU A 36 5.84 -11.88 5.96
N PRO A 37 6.68 -11.27 5.09
CA PRO A 37 6.62 -11.33 3.63
C PRO A 37 6.93 -12.73 3.09
N PHE A 38 6.35 -13.05 1.94
CA PHE A 38 6.55 -14.31 1.23
C PHE A 38 6.91 -14.03 -0.23
N GLU A 39 7.91 -14.74 -0.74
CA GLU A 39 8.28 -14.69 -2.14
C GLU A 39 8.26 -16.08 -2.76
N HIS A 40 7.79 -16.17 -3.98
CA HIS A 40 7.68 -17.43 -4.71
C HIS A 40 7.88 -17.19 -6.21
N ARG A 41 8.53 -18.15 -6.88
CA ARG A 41 8.62 -18.19 -8.34
C ARG A 41 7.69 -19.27 -8.84
N ALA A 42 6.86 -18.93 -9.81
CA ALA A 42 5.86 -19.83 -10.37
C ALA A 42 5.65 -19.50 -11.85
N THR A 43 4.72 -20.22 -12.47
CA THR A 43 4.35 -20.01 -13.86
C THR A 43 2.84 -20.26 -13.98
N THR A 44 2.14 -19.40 -14.71
CA THR A 44 0.75 -19.67 -15.12
C THR A 44 0.69 -20.69 -16.25
N ARG A 45 1.79 -20.90 -16.96
CA ARG A 45 1.85 -21.87 -18.07
C ARG A 45 1.65 -23.30 -17.58
N GLY A 46 0.49 -23.86 -17.88
CA GLY A 46 0.14 -25.23 -17.49
C GLY A 46 0.03 -25.41 -15.97
N ALA A 47 -0.37 -24.36 -15.25
CA ALA A 47 -0.70 -24.46 -13.84
C ALA A 47 -1.81 -25.50 -13.60
N ALA A 48 -1.90 -26.00 -12.36
CA ALA A 48 -2.78 -27.11 -12.03
C ALA A 48 -4.27 -26.74 -12.01
N ARG A 49 -4.58 -25.45 -11.89
CA ARG A 49 -5.91 -24.89 -11.83
C ARG A 49 -6.16 -24.05 -13.08
N ASP A 50 -7.37 -24.15 -13.60
CA ASP A 50 -7.90 -23.45 -14.78
C ASP A 50 -9.41 -23.31 -14.53
N ALA A 51 -9.78 -22.32 -13.71
CA ALA A 51 -11.14 -22.19 -13.19
C ALA A 51 -11.69 -20.75 -13.20
N PHE A 52 -10.85 -19.73 -13.36
CA PHE A 52 -11.26 -18.32 -13.23
C PHE A 52 -10.92 -17.50 -14.47
N ASP A 53 -11.87 -17.39 -15.41
CA ASP A 53 -11.63 -16.59 -16.63
C ASP A 53 -11.92 -15.08 -16.48
N ARG A 54 -12.66 -14.69 -15.43
CA ARG A 54 -13.20 -13.33 -15.25
C ARG A 54 -13.42 -13.01 -13.78
N TYR A 55 -13.20 -11.76 -13.39
CA TYR A 55 -13.32 -11.29 -12.00
C TYR A 55 -14.29 -10.11 -11.87
N ALA A 56 -15.04 -10.01 -10.77
CA ALA A 56 -16.02 -8.93 -10.58
C ALA A 56 -15.41 -7.51 -10.56
N CYS A 57 -14.14 -7.39 -10.19
CA CYS A 57 -13.38 -6.14 -10.24
C CYS A 57 -13.01 -5.71 -11.67
N ALA A 58 -13.11 -6.60 -12.67
CA ALA A 58 -12.97 -6.28 -14.09
C ALA A 58 -13.68 -7.31 -14.99
N PRO A 59 -15.03 -7.27 -15.07
CA PRO A 59 -15.81 -8.32 -15.73
C PRO A 59 -15.56 -8.42 -17.25
N ASP A 60 -15.08 -7.35 -17.87
CA ASP A 60 -14.81 -7.27 -19.30
C ASP A 60 -13.38 -7.69 -19.68
N THR A 61 -12.51 -7.98 -18.70
CA THR A 61 -11.14 -8.46 -18.96
C THR A 61 -11.18 -9.98 -19.12
N ASP A 62 -10.41 -10.47 -20.09
CA ASP A 62 -10.31 -11.89 -20.41
C ASP A 62 -9.02 -12.42 -19.78
N GLU A 63 -9.18 -13.21 -18.72
CA GLU A 63 -8.10 -13.84 -17.97
C GLU A 63 -8.15 -15.36 -18.18
N SER A 64 -8.65 -15.82 -19.33
CA SER A 64 -8.73 -17.26 -19.60
C SER A 64 -7.37 -17.94 -19.63
N GLY A 65 -7.27 -19.06 -18.91
CA GLY A 65 -6.09 -19.89 -18.86
C GLY A 65 -5.80 -20.37 -17.44
N PRO A 66 -4.71 -21.10 -17.24
CA PRO A 66 -4.40 -21.65 -15.93
C PRO A 66 -3.89 -20.60 -14.95
N GLU A 67 -4.48 -20.55 -13.75
CA GLU A 67 -4.09 -19.64 -12.67
C GLU A 67 -3.26 -20.31 -11.55
N VAL A 68 -2.54 -19.49 -10.79
CA VAL A 68 -1.89 -19.91 -9.54
C VAL A 68 -2.54 -19.22 -8.35
N VAL A 69 -3.01 -20.02 -7.40
CA VAL A 69 -3.76 -19.54 -6.24
C VAL A 69 -2.92 -19.61 -4.97
N TYR A 70 -2.96 -18.53 -4.19
CA TYR A 70 -2.33 -18.42 -2.89
C TYR A 70 -3.39 -18.20 -1.81
N ARG A 71 -3.33 -18.98 -0.72
CA ARG A 71 -4.17 -18.78 0.48
C ARG A 71 -3.40 -18.01 1.53
N VAL A 72 -3.86 -16.80 1.86
CA VAL A 72 -3.19 -15.90 2.80
C VAL A 72 -4.04 -15.74 4.06
N ASP A 73 -3.54 -16.24 5.19
CA ASP A 73 -4.17 -16.04 6.49
C ASP A 73 -3.63 -14.73 7.13
N VAL A 74 -4.51 -13.76 7.32
CA VAL A 74 -4.22 -12.42 7.85
C VAL A 74 -4.54 -12.39 9.35
N PRO A 75 -3.55 -12.30 10.25
CA PRO A 75 -3.78 -12.41 11.69
C PRO A 75 -4.23 -11.09 12.34
N VAL A 76 -3.91 -9.96 11.72
CA VAL A 76 -4.16 -8.61 12.22
C VAL A 76 -4.53 -7.70 11.06
N GLN A 77 -5.26 -6.61 11.31
CA GLN A 77 -5.56 -5.64 10.26
C GLN A 77 -4.27 -5.05 9.67
N GLY A 78 -4.20 -4.97 8.35
CA GLY A 78 -3.07 -4.41 7.63
C GLY A 78 -3.36 -4.26 6.14
N LEU A 79 -2.45 -3.59 5.44
CA LEU A 79 -2.47 -3.48 3.99
C LEU A 79 -1.80 -4.73 3.40
N LEU A 80 -2.61 -5.63 2.84
CA LEU A 80 -2.11 -6.74 2.05
C LEU A 80 -1.67 -6.21 0.70
N THR A 81 -0.39 -6.37 0.38
CA THR A 81 0.19 -5.96 -0.90
C THR A 81 0.68 -7.17 -1.66
N VAL A 82 0.49 -7.13 -2.97
CA VAL A 82 1.02 -8.11 -3.91
C VAL A 82 1.82 -7.38 -4.98
N SER A 83 2.96 -7.95 -5.34
CA SER A 83 3.79 -7.44 -6.44
C SER A 83 4.34 -8.60 -7.25
N LEU A 84 4.11 -8.56 -8.55
CA LEU A 84 4.71 -9.42 -9.56
C LEU A 84 5.99 -8.75 -10.09
N PHE A 85 7.02 -9.56 -10.32
CA PHE A 85 8.32 -9.09 -10.81
C PHE A 85 9.10 -10.24 -11.46
N ASP A 86 10.23 -9.90 -12.10
CA ASP A 86 11.11 -10.86 -12.79
C ASP A 86 10.42 -11.74 -13.85
N GLY A 87 9.29 -11.28 -14.41
CA GLY A 87 8.62 -11.91 -15.55
C GLY A 87 9.34 -11.61 -16.88
N PRO A 88 9.34 -12.53 -17.84
CA PRO A 88 9.72 -12.25 -19.22
C PRO A 88 8.84 -11.15 -19.84
N ALA A 89 9.38 -10.38 -20.80
CA ALA A 89 8.67 -9.25 -21.41
C ALA A 89 7.48 -9.65 -22.31
N ASP A 90 7.38 -10.93 -22.67
CA ASP A 90 6.28 -11.54 -23.41
C ASP A 90 5.23 -12.21 -22.51
N VAL A 91 5.37 -12.07 -21.19
CA VAL A 91 4.41 -12.54 -20.19
C VAL A 91 3.63 -11.34 -19.65
N ASP A 92 2.32 -11.49 -19.58
CA ASP A 92 1.37 -10.49 -19.07
C ASP A 92 0.43 -11.24 -18.14
N VAL A 93 0.71 -11.15 -16.84
CA VAL A 93 -0.04 -11.82 -15.78
C VAL A 93 -0.58 -10.79 -14.82
N ASP A 94 -1.86 -10.93 -14.50
CA ASP A 94 -2.59 -10.06 -13.59
C ASP A 94 -2.66 -10.67 -12.20
N VAL A 95 -2.85 -9.82 -11.20
CA VAL A 95 -3.06 -10.22 -9.82
C VAL A 95 -4.42 -9.78 -9.30
N HIS A 96 -5.07 -10.67 -8.56
CA HIS A 96 -6.37 -10.45 -7.91
C HIS A 96 -6.31 -10.79 -6.42
N ILE A 97 -6.84 -9.92 -5.57
CA ILE A 97 -7.07 -10.19 -4.15
C ILE A 97 -8.56 -10.46 -3.95
N LEU A 98 -8.92 -11.63 -3.40
CA LEU A 98 -10.30 -12.06 -3.19
C LEU A 98 -10.58 -12.29 -1.69
N SER A 99 -11.80 -11.99 -1.23
CA SER A 99 -12.26 -12.33 0.14
C SER A 99 -12.72 -13.77 0.30
N ASP A 100 -12.98 -14.46 -0.81
CA ASP A 100 -13.31 -15.88 -0.87
C ASP A 100 -12.72 -16.46 -2.16
N LEU A 101 -12.61 -17.78 -2.27
CA LEU A 101 -12.12 -18.44 -3.49
C LEU A 101 -13.24 -18.49 -4.55
N ASP A 102 -13.73 -17.31 -4.90
CA ASP A 102 -14.82 -17.04 -5.83
C ASP A 102 -14.48 -15.73 -6.58
N PRO A 103 -14.46 -15.72 -7.93
CA PRO A 103 -14.12 -14.53 -8.71
C PRO A 103 -15.09 -13.35 -8.52
N SER A 104 -16.30 -13.60 -8.02
CA SER A 104 -17.25 -12.55 -7.63
C SER A 104 -16.87 -11.83 -6.34
N ALA A 105 -15.97 -12.41 -5.54
CA ALA A 105 -15.47 -11.87 -4.28
C ALA A 105 -14.18 -11.04 -4.43
N CYS A 106 -13.91 -10.53 -5.64
CA CYS A 106 -12.72 -9.72 -5.92
C CYS A 106 -12.75 -8.38 -5.17
N LEU A 107 -11.72 -8.12 -4.37
CA LEU A 107 -11.53 -6.92 -3.58
C LEU A 107 -10.65 -5.87 -4.27
N ASP A 108 -9.64 -6.32 -4.99
CA ASP A 108 -8.70 -5.49 -5.74
C ASP A 108 -8.06 -6.31 -6.86
N ARG A 109 -7.63 -5.62 -7.92
CA ARG A 109 -6.79 -6.20 -8.96
C ARG A 109 -5.75 -5.21 -9.46
N GLY A 110 -4.74 -5.74 -10.13
CA GLY A 110 -3.88 -4.94 -11.01
C GLY A 110 -3.05 -5.83 -11.89
N ASP A 111 -2.35 -5.18 -12.83
CA ASP A 111 -1.36 -5.77 -13.73
C ASP A 111 -0.22 -6.38 -12.90
N GLU A 112 0.80 -5.58 -12.54
CA GLU A 112 1.89 -6.11 -11.70
C GLU A 112 1.62 -6.02 -10.19
N LYS A 113 0.67 -5.20 -9.75
CA LYS A 113 0.54 -4.80 -8.33
C LYS A 113 -0.91 -4.67 -7.91
N SER A 114 -1.20 -5.16 -6.71
CA SER A 114 -2.50 -5.02 -6.06
C SER A 114 -2.30 -4.72 -4.57
N ALA A 115 -3.20 -3.96 -3.98
CA ALA A 115 -3.17 -3.61 -2.57
C ALA A 115 -4.58 -3.45 -2.00
N ARG A 116 -4.80 -4.02 -0.82
CA ARG A 116 -6.05 -3.88 -0.10
C ARG A 116 -5.85 -3.82 1.41
N LEU A 117 -6.48 -2.86 2.07
CA LEU A 117 -6.58 -2.86 3.52
C LEU A 117 -7.60 -3.93 3.94
N VAL A 118 -7.10 -4.91 4.69
CA VAL A 118 -7.84 -6.11 5.07
C VAL A 118 -7.90 -6.26 6.59
N THR A 119 -8.98 -6.85 7.07
CA THR A 119 -9.17 -7.21 8.49
C THR A 119 -8.64 -8.62 8.76
N PRO A 120 -8.52 -9.05 10.03
CA PRO A 120 -8.16 -10.43 10.32
C PRO A 120 -9.10 -11.42 9.63
N GLY A 121 -8.55 -12.41 8.94
CA GLY A 121 -9.33 -13.35 8.13
C GLY A 121 -8.49 -14.09 7.11
N ARG A 122 -9.13 -14.94 6.32
CA ARG A 122 -8.52 -15.67 5.21
C ARG A 122 -8.83 -14.96 3.90
N TYR A 123 -7.82 -14.78 3.08
CA TYR A 123 -7.91 -14.15 1.77
C TYR A 123 -7.23 -15.04 0.72
N TRP A 124 -7.56 -14.78 -0.53
CA TRP A 124 -7.00 -15.49 -1.67
C TRP A 124 -6.33 -14.50 -2.59
N VAL A 125 -5.13 -14.85 -3.06
CA VAL A 125 -4.45 -14.11 -4.12
C VAL A 125 -4.39 -15.02 -5.33
N VAL A 126 -4.87 -14.55 -6.46
CA VAL A 126 -4.83 -15.29 -7.71
C VAL A 126 -3.90 -14.53 -8.66
N VAL A 127 -2.95 -15.24 -9.25
CA VAL A 127 -2.13 -14.74 -10.36
C VAL A 127 -2.59 -15.46 -11.60
N ASP A 128 -3.05 -14.69 -12.57
CA ASP A 128 -3.73 -15.18 -13.76
C ASP A 128 -3.13 -14.61 -15.04
N SER A 129 -3.39 -15.21 -16.19
CA SER A 129 -2.82 -14.77 -17.46
C SER A 129 -3.78 -13.88 -18.23
N TRP A 130 -3.28 -12.73 -18.68
CA TRP A 130 -4.07 -11.87 -19.54
C TRP A 130 -4.18 -12.45 -20.95
N VAL A 131 -5.38 -12.39 -21.53
CA VAL A 131 -5.65 -12.81 -22.91
C VAL A 131 -5.87 -11.59 -23.80
N GLY A 132 -5.02 -11.51 -24.83
CA GLY A 132 -5.11 -10.48 -25.86
C GLY A 132 -6.40 -10.54 -26.65
N ARG A 133 -6.77 -9.42 -27.28
CA ARG A 133 -7.96 -9.33 -28.15
C ARG A 133 -7.92 -10.27 -29.36
N ASP A 134 -6.74 -10.75 -29.72
CA ASP A 134 -6.49 -11.74 -30.77
C ASP A 134 -6.61 -13.20 -30.26
N GLY A 135 -6.90 -13.39 -28.97
CA GLY A 135 -6.98 -14.68 -28.31
C GLY A 135 -5.62 -15.23 -27.88
N THR A 136 -4.55 -14.44 -27.96
CA THR A 136 -3.22 -14.85 -27.49
C THR A 136 -3.19 -14.77 -25.96
N GLU A 137 -2.99 -15.92 -25.30
CA GLU A 137 -2.74 -16.02 -23.86
C GLU A 137 -1.27 -15.65 -23.58
N TYR A 138 -1.04 -14.69 -22.69
CA TYR A 138 0.31 -14.22 -22.33
C TYR A 138 0.85 -14.88 -21.05
N SER A 139 0.69 -16.21 -20.95
CA SER A 139 1.12 -16.97 -19.78
C SER A 139 2.63 -17.24 -19.72
N GLY A 140 3.14 -17.33 -18.50
CA GLY A 140 4.53 -17.70 -18.27
C GLY A 140 5.02 -17.46 -16.87
N ASP A 141 6.35 -17.38 -16.77
CA ASP A 141 7.08 -17.36 -15.51
C ASP A 141 6.98 -15.99 -14.85
N TYR A 142 6.88 -16.00 -13.52
CA TYR A 142 6.89 -14.79 -12.72
C TYR A 142 7.48 -15.07 -11.33
N ALA A 143 7.87 -14.00 -10.63
CA ALA A 143 8.04 -14.00 -9.19
C ALA A 143 6.93 -13.16 -8.54
N VAL A 144 6.40 -13.63 -7.43
CA VAL A 144 5.40 -12.89 -6.63
C VAL A 144 5.97 -12.60 -5.25
N ARG A 145 5.66 -11.41 -4.73
CA ARG A 145 5.84 -11.02 -3.34
C ARG A 145 4.48 -10.73 -2.73
N LEU A 146 4.19 -11.41 -1.62
CA LEU A 146 3.05 -11.14 -0.77
C LEU A 146 3.57 -10.49 0.51
N ASN A 147 2.93 -9.41 0.96
CA ASN A 147 3.32 -8.74 2.19
C ASN A 147 2.10 -8.18 2.95
N LEU A 148 2.25 -8.01 4.26
CA LEU A 148 1.22 -7.41 5.11
C LEU A 148 1.83 -6.26 5.90
N ILE A 149 1.47 -5.03 5.54
CA ILE A 149 1.95 -3.83 6.21
C ILE A 149 0.95 -3.43 7.30
N THR A 150 1.38 -3.48 8.57
CA THR A 150 0.52 -3.17 9.72
C THR A 150 0.83 -1.80 10.32
N ALA A 151 -0.14 -1.23 11.05
CA ALA A 151 0.09 0.01 11.80
C ALA A 151 1.20 -0.16 12.85
N ASP A 152 1.34 -1.35 13.43
CA ASP A 152 2.41 -1.68 14.36
C ASP A 152 3.78 -1.69 13.66
N ALA A 153 3.86 -2.17 12.41
CA ALA A 153 5.09 -2.10 11.63
C ALA A 153 5.52 -0.65 11.40
N PHE A 154 4.59 0.26 11.07
CA PHE A 154 4.91 1.69 10.96
C PHE A 154 5.34 2.31 12.29
N THR A 155 4.66 1.94 13.37
CA THR A 155 4.99 2.42 14.73
C THR A 155 6.38 1.94 15.15
N ALA A 156 6.76 0.70 14.83
CA ALA A 156 8.09 0.17 15.06
C ALA A 156 9.18 0.95 14.29
N GLN A 157 8.85 1.55 13.15
CA GLN A 157 9.74 2.45 12.39
C GLN A 157 9.78 3.90 12.92
N GLY A 158 9.02 4.18 13.99
CA GLY A 158 9.01 5.45 14.71
C GLY A 158 7.94 6.44 14.28
N LEU A 159 7.02 6.05 13.38
CA LEU A 159 5.82 6.83 13.11
C LEU A 159 4.93 6.85 14.37
N SER A 160 4.16 7.92 14.61
CA SER A 160 3.25 7.93 15.76
C SER A 160 2.13 6.90 15.59
N ALA A 161 1.72 6.26 16.69
CA ALA A 161 0.61 5.31 16.69
C ALA A 161 -0.70 5.97 16.22
N THR A 162 -0.86 7.28 16.45
CA THR A 162 -2.02 8.04 16.00
C THR A 162 -1.98 8.34 14.50
N ALA A 163 -0.82 8.29 13.84
CA ALA A 163 -0.69 8.47 12.39
C ALA A 163 -0.76 7.14 11.62
N ALA A 164 -0.28 6.04 12.21
CA ALA A 164 -0.04 4.79 11.48
C ALA A 164 -1.31 4.17 10.86
N GLY A 165 -2.38 4.01 11.64
CA GLY A 165 -3.66 3.51 11.15
C GLY A 165 -4.27 4.42 10.07
N PRO A 166 -4.44 5.73 10.35
CA PRO A 166 -4.87 6.72 9.36
C PRO A 166 -4.08 6.72 8.05
N ALA A 167 -2.76 6.54 8.11
CA ALA A 167 -1.92 6.50 6.92
C ALA A 167 -2.24 5.28 6.03
N LEU A 168 -2.41 4.08 6.61
CA LEU A 168 -2.79 2.89 5.84
C LEU A 168 -4.19 3.01 5.23
N HIS A 169 -5.15 3.57 5.99
CA HIS A 169 -6.50 3.82 5.51
C HIS A 169 -6.54 4.82 4.34
N ALA A 170 -5.84 5.95 4.49
CA ALA A 170 -5.74 6.96 3.45
C ALA A 170 -5.08 6.43 2.18
N PHE A 171 -4.05 5.58 2.32
CA PHE A 171 -3.40 4.92 1.18
C PHE A 171 -4.37 3.99 0.45
N ASP A 172 -5.06 3.09 1.17
CA ASP A 172 -6.00 2.14 0.58
C ASP A 172 -7.11 2.85 -0.20
N LEU A 173 -7.77 3.84 0.41
CA LEU A 173 -8.82 4.60 -0.28
C LEU A 173 -8.30 5.24 -1.58
N ALA A 174 -7.11 5.85 -1.55
CA ALA A 174 -6.55 6.48 -2.74
C ALA A 174 -6.07 5.47 -3.80
N TRP A 175 -5.59 4.30 -3.38
CA TRP A 175 -5.28 3.18 -4.27
C TRP A 175 -6.53 2.70 -5.00
N GLN A 176 -7.60 2.43 -4.25
CA GLN A 176 -8.90 1.97 -4.77
C GLN A 176 -9.56 3.01 -5.70
N GLU A 177 -9.30 4.31 -5.48
CA GLU A 177 -9.74 5.40 -6.36
C GLU A 177 -8.85 5.60 -7.60
N GLY A 178 -7.81 4.78 -7.80
CA GLY A 178 -6.88 4.90 -8.92
C GLY A 178 -6.00 6.16 -8.87
N GLN A 179 -5.82 6.76 -7.68
CA GLN A 179 -5.02 7.99 -7.56
C GLN A 179 -3.54 7.73 -7.76
N THR A 180 -3.07 6.52 -7.46
CA THR A 180 -1.68 6.08 -7.63
C THR A 180 -1.62 4.63 -8.10
N THR A 181 -0.53 4.28 -8.76
CA THR A 181 -0.12 2.89 -9.06
C THR A 181 1.19 2.54 -8.32
N ARG A 182 1.64 3.41 -7.41
CA ARG A 182 2.91 3.27 -6.70
C ARG A 182 2.69 2.77 -5.29
N LEU A 183 3.44 1.74 -4.93
CA LEU A 183 3.56 1.26 -3.55
C LEU A 183 4.62 2.03 -2.74
N GLN A 184 5.32 3.01 -3.33
CA GLN A 184 6.02 4.00 -2.52
C GLN A 184 5.01 4.94 -1.89
N TYR A 185 5.21 5.26 -0.61
CA TYR A 185 4.33 6.11 0.15
C TYR A 185 5.10 7.01 1.12
N ALA A 186 4.85 8.31 1.04
CA ALA A 186 5.44 9.30 1.93
C ALA A 186 4.45 9.67 3.05
N VAL A 187 4.91 9.63 4.30
CA VAL A 187 4.13 10.03 5.47
C VAL A 187 4.87 11.13 6.21
N LEU A 188 4.22 12.29 6.34
CA LEU A 188 4.71 13.47 7.07
C LEU A 188 3.88 13.66 8.33
N ASP A 189 4.45 13.35 9.49
CA ASP A 189 3.78 13.40 10.79
C ASP A 189 4.05 14.73 11.50
N PHE A 190 3.17 15.71 11.32
CA PHE A 190 3.28 17.01 11.98
C PHE A 190 2.97 16.97 13.48
N SER A 191 2.44 15.86 14.02
CA SER A 191 2.27 15.71 15.48
C SER A 191 3.63 15.64 16.20
N ARG A 192 4.69 15.36 15.44
CA ARG A 192 6.08 15.37 15.91
C ARG A 192 6.72 16.72 15.70
N ARG A 193 7.60 17.07 16.64
CA ARG A 193 8.44 18.27 16.58
C ARG A 193 9.35 18.23 15.35
N SER A 194 9.61 19.38 14.75
CA SER A 194 10.52 19.48 13.60
C SER A 194 11.95 19.07 13.92
N THR A 195 12.35 19.09 15.19
CA THR A 195 13.65 18.58 15.67
C THR A 195 13.77 17.06 15.68
N GLN A 196 12.68 16.35 15.42
CA GLN A 196 12.65 14.90 15.28
C GLN A 196 12.46 14.55 13.81
N GLU A 197 12.94 13.37 13.42
CA GLU A 197 12.53 12.76 12.17
C GLU A 197 11.01 12.61 12.18
N ARG A 198 10.39 13.10 11.10
CA ARG A 198 8.94 13.17 10.97
C ARG A 198 8.44 13.01 9.54
N LEU A 199 9.33 12.75 8.60
CA LEU A 199 9.00 12.33 7.24
C LEU A 199 9.55 10.93 7.02
N TRP A 200 8.70 10.02 6.59
CA TRP A 200 9.07 8.68 6.14
C TRP A 200 8.72 8.52 4.67
N VAL A 201 9.56 7.80 3.93
CA VAL A 201 9.19 7.21 2.64
C VAL A 201 9.35 5.72 2.78
N LEU A 202 8.25 5.02 2.53
CA LEU A 202 8.09 3.59 2.74
C LEU A 202 7.86 2.93 1.39
N ASP A 203 8.46 1.76 1.20
CA ASP A 203 8.07 0.84 0.13
C ASP A 203 7.09 -0.17 0.71
N LEU A 204 5.81 -0.05 0.36
CA LEU A 204 4.74 -0.91 0.86
C LEU A 204 4.75 -2.31 0.26
N SER A 205 5.55 -2.56 -0.80
CA SER A 205 5.75 -3.91 -1.31
C SER A 205 6.70 -4.71 -0.41
N THR A 206 7.76 -4.07 0.10
CA THR A 206 8.79 -4.72 0.92
C THR A 206 8.65 -4.44 2.42
N GLY A 207 7.92 -3.40 2.79
CA GLY A 207 7.89 -2.84 4.15
C GLY A 207 9.13 -2.04 4.52
N ALA A 208 10.04 -1.78 3.57
CA ALA A 208 11.28 -1.08 3.82
C ALA A 208 11.09 0.43 4.01
N VAL A 209 11.80 1.01 4.97
CA VAL A 209 11.93 2.47 5.10
C VAL A 209 13.06 2.92 4.19
N GLN A 210 12.72 3.62 3.10
CA GLN A 210 13.70 4.16 2.15
C GLN A 210 14.31 5.47 2.65
N PHE A 211 13.48 6.32 3.27
CA PHE A 211 13.91 7.58 3.85
C PHE A 211 13.24 7.81 5.20
N LYS A 212 14.02 8.36 6.14
CA LYS A 212 13.54 8.85 7.43
C LYS A 212 14.26 10.15 7.72
N LEU A 213 13.53 11.27 7.70
CA LEU A 213 14.12 12.60 7.62
C LEU A 213 13.42 13.58 8.57
N HIS A 214 14.17 14.60 9.00
CA HIS A 214 13.56 15.85 9.46
C HIS A 214 12.89 16.57 8.28
N ALA A 215 11.81 17.28 8.56
CA ALA A 215 11.12 18.10 7.56
C ALA A 215 10.63 19.39 8.20
N SER A 216 10.71 20.51 7.48
CA SER A 216 10.19 21.80 7.94
C SER A 216 8.66 21.86 7.94
N HIS A 217 8.10 22.95 8.46
CA HIS A 217 6.70 23.33 8.27
C HIS A 217 6.63 24.82 7.88
N GLY A 218 5.46 25.28 7.44
CA GLY A 218 5.22 26.69 7.14
C GLY A 218 5.36 27.59 8.36
N ARG A 219 5.92 28.78 8.20
CA ARG A 219 6.23 29.71 9.30
C ARG A 219 5.05 29.96 10.23
N GLU A 220 3.86 30.13 9.65
CA GLU A 220 2.63 30.43 10.38
C GLU A 220 1.90 29.17 10.89
N SER A 221 2.47 27.98 10.62
CA SER A 221 2.03 26.72 11.22
C SER A 221 2.63 26.46 12.60
N GLY A 222 3.77 27.09 12.91
CA GLY A 222 4.49 26.85 14.15
C GLY A 222 3.70 27.32 15.38
N ASN A 223 3.76 26.60 16.50
CA ASN A 223 3.15 27.05 17.75
C ASN A 223 3.85 28.33 18.26
N PRO A 224 3.12 29.36 18.73
CA PRO A 224 3.74 30.62 19.20
C PRO A 224 4.73 30.47 20.35
N SER A 225 4.54 29.46 21.20
CA SER A 225 5.39 29.17 22.36
C SER A 225 6.48 28.13 22.05
N ASP A 226 6.38 27.44 20.91
CA ASP A 226 7.32 26.40 20.52
C ASP A 226 7.42 26.27 18.99
N LEU A 227 8.44 26.90 18.41
CA LEU A 227 8.64 26.93 16.97
C LEU A 227 8.96 25.57 16.35
N ALA A 228 9.27 24.54 17.15
CA ALA A 228 9.44 23.18 16.64
C ALA A 228 8.11 22.46 16.43
N VAL A 229 7.05 22.87 17.11
CA VAL A 229 5.71 22.26 17.01
C VAL A 229 4.93 22.94 15.89
N SER A 230 4.20 22.16 15.08
CA SER A 230 3.28 22.65 14.06
C SER A 230 1.86 22.22 14.39
N ASP A 231 0.99 23.16 14.72
CA ASP A 231 -0.38 22.90 15.19
C ASP A 231 -1.45 23.75 14.46
N ARG A 232 -1.03 24.47 13.41
CA ARG A 232 -1.92 25.31 12.60
C ARG A 232 -1.71 25.03 11.12
N PHE A 233 -2.77 24.70 10.42
CA PHE A 233 -2.71 24.33 9.00
C PHE A 233 -3.69 25.18 8.21
N SER A 234 -3.48 25.27 6.90
CA SER A 234 -4.40 26.00 6.04
C SER A 234 -4.26 25.58 4.59
N ASN A 235 -5.38 25.68 3.89
CA ASN A 235 -5.47 25.57 2.45
C ASN A 235 -5.50 26.94 1.73
N GLN A 236 -5.40 28.04 2.48
CA GLN A 236 -5.58 29.39 1.93
C GLN A 236 -4.28 29.94 1.33
N GLU A 237 -4.41 30.60 0.19
CA GLU A 237 -3.32 31.33 -0.47
C GLU A 237 -2.74 32.40 0.46
N GLY A 238 -1.41 32.60 0.42
CA GLY A 238 -0.72 33.58 1.27
C GLY A 238 -0.73 33.29 2.78
N SER A 239 -1.36 32.21 3.25
CA SER A 239 -1.41 31.87 4.68
C SER A 239 -0.05 31.52 5.29
N ASN A 240 0.93 31.14 4.46
CA ASN A 240 2.26 30.67 4.87
C ASN A 240 2.22 29.46 5.84
N ARG A 241 1.13 28.69 5.82
CA ARG A 241 0.92 27.48 6.62
C ARG A 241 1.09 26.23 5.76
N SER A 242 1.54 25.14 6.35
CA SER A 242 1.48 23.82 5.74
C SER A 242 0.02 23.34 5.64
N SER A 243 -0.23 22.38 4.75
CA SER A 243 -1.54 21.72 4.61
C SER A 243 -1.50 20.31 5.20
N LEU A 244 -2.64 19.84 5.70
CA LEU A 244 -2.87 18.43 6.04
C LEU A 244 -3.47 17.69 4.85
N GLY A 245 -3.74 16.39 5.01
CA GLY A 245 -4.43 15.60 4.00
C GLY A 245 -3.50 14.86 3.06
N LEU A 246 -4.14 14.20 2.10
CA LEU A 246 -3.44 13.41 1.09
C LEU A 246 -3.14 14.25 -0.15
N ALA A 247 -1.93 14.14 -0.66
CA ALA A 247 -1.47 14.77 -1.88
C ALA A 247 -0.77 13.74 -2.79
N LYS A 248 -0.69 14.05 -4.07
CA LYS A 248 0.05 13.29 -5.07
C LYS A 248 1.26 14.07 -5.53
N THR A 249 2.40 13.41 -5.59
CA THR A 249 3.60 13.96 -6.23
C THR A 249 3.43 14.00 -7.74
N ALA A 250 3.91 15.07 -8.36
CA ALA A 250 3.75 15.32 -9.79
C ALA A 250 5.11 15.47 -10.47
N GLU A 251 5.25 16.45 -11.36
CA GLU A 251 6.47 16.71 -12.09
C GLU A 251 7.54 17.45 -11.26
N THR A 252 8.79 17.16 -11.57
CA THR A 252 9.96 17.87 -11.02
C THR A 252 10.25 19.13 -11.82
N TYR A 253 10.83 20.14 -11.18
CA TYR A 253 11.32 21.34 -11.85
C TYR A 253 12.51 21.94 -11.11
N SER A 254 13.23 22.85 -11.77
CA SER A 254 14.27 23.66 -11.13
C SER A 254 13.80 25.10 -11.01
N GLY A 255 13.83 25.65 -9.79
CA GLY A 255 13.42 27.02 -9.50
C GLY A 255 14.29 27.68 -8.43
N THR A 256 13.73 28.66 -7.71
CA THR A 256 14.44 29.41 -6.66
C THR A 256 15.01 28.53 -5.55
N HIS A 257 14.38 27.38 -5.27
CA HIS A 257 14.83 26.40 -4.28
C HIS A 257 15.65 25.26 -4.89
N GLY A 258 16.12 25.41 -6.12
CA GLY A 258 16.80 24.35 -6.87
C GLY A 258 15.84 23.27 -7.36
N TYR A 259 16.34 22.03 -7.44
CA TYR A 259 15.56 20.86 -7.84
C TYR A 259 14.43 20.59 -6.83
N SER A 260 13.19 20.65 -7.31
CA SER A 260 11.97 20.64 -6.50
C SER A 260 10.90 19.77 -7.15
N LEU A 261 9.95 19.30 -6.36
CA LEU A 261 8.88 18.40 -6.79
C LEU A 261 7.51 19.00 -6.48
N ARG A 262 6.67 19.12 -7.50
CA ARG A 262 5.31 19.63 -7.35
C ARG A 262 4.39 18.63 -6.65
N LEU A 263 3.42 19.19 -5.93
CA LEU A 263 2.43 18.45 -5.16
C LEU A 263 1.03 18.89 -5.59
N ASP A 264 0.16 17.91 -5.80
CA ASP A 264 -1.26 18.08 -6.11
C ASP A 264 -2.08 17.57 -4.93
N GLY A 265 -2.81 18.46 -4.26
CA GLY A 265 -3.70 18.06 -3.17
C GLY A 265 -4.89 17.28 -3.68
N LEU A 266 -5.22 16.17 -3.01
CA LEU A 266 -6.31 15.27 -3.38
C LEU A 266 -7.57 15.48 -2.52
N GLU A 267 -7.54 16.44 -1.59
CA GLU A 267 -8.57 16.65 -0.60
C GLU A 267 -9.19 18.06 -0.72
N PRO A 268 -10.38 18.17 -1.35
CA PRO A 268 -11.07 19.45 -1.52
C PRO A 268 -11.27 20.19 -0.20
N GLY A 269 -10.95 21.48 -0.18
CA GLY A 269 -11.04 22.34 1.01
C GLY A 269 -9.87 22.23 1.99
N TYR A 270 -9.11 21.13 1.98
CA TYR A 270 -8.00 20.88 2.90
C TYR A 270 -6.63 21.10 2.27
N ASN A 271 -6.43 20.65 1.04
CA ASN A 271 -5.15 20.81 0.35
C ASN A 271 -5.23 20.96 -1.17
N ASP A 272 -6.42 21.00 -1.76
CA ASP A 272 -6.63 21.18 -3.21
C ASP A 272 -5.99 22.46 -3.78
N ASN A 273 -5.64 23.46 -2.96
CA ASN A 273 -4.88 24.64 -3.42
C ASN A 273 -3.35 24.45 -3.39
N MET A 274 -2.81 23.28 -3.00
CA MET A 274 -1.35 23.07 -2.87
C MET A 274 -0.56 23.53 -4.10
N ARG A 275 -1.01 23.18 -5.31
CA ARG A 275 -0.35 23.58 -6.55
C ARG A 275 -0.42 25.09 -6.79
N ALA A 276 -1.60 25.69 -6.61
CA ALA A 276 -1.80 27.13 -6.77
C ALA A 276 -0.92 27.93 -5.79
N ARG A 277 -0.76 27.40 -4.57
CA ARG A 277 0.06 27.94 -3.48
C ARG A 277 1.55 27.67 -3.62
N ALA A 278 1.97 27.03 -4.71
CA ALA A 278 3.34 26.60 -4.95
C ALA A 278 3.95 25.79 -3.78
N ILE A 279 3.14 24.94 -3.14
CA ILE A 279 3.61 23.99 -2.13
C ILE A 279 4.33 22.84 -2.84
N VAL A 280 5.62 22.67 -2.53
CA VAL A 280 6.50 21.72 -3.22
C VAL A 280 7.43 21.02 -2.21
N PHE A 281 7.89 19.83 -2.54
CA PHE A 281 9.08 19.27 -1.90
C PHE A 281 10.33 19.95 -2.44
N HIS A 282 11.24 20.38 -1.55
CA HIS A 282 12.52 20.92 -1.95
C HIS A 282 13.58 20.73 -0.86
N GLY A 283 14.85 20.82 -1.25
CA GLY A 283 15.97 20.86 -0.32
C GLY A 283 16.15 22.24 0.31
N ALA A 284 16.60 22.28 1.57
CA ALA A 284 17.02 23.51 2.23
C ALA A 284 18.12 23.26 3.26
N SER A 285 19.14 24.12 3.26
CA SER A 285 20.20 24.08 4.29
C SER A 285 19.66 24.36 5.69
N TYR A 286 18.53 25.08 5.81
CA TYR A 286 17.86 25.34 7.08
C TYR A 286 17.06 24.13 7.61
N ALA A 287 16.87 23.10 6.79
CA ALA A 287 16.18 21.86 7.16
C ALA A 287 17.15 20.73 7.56
N ARG A 288 18.44 21.05 7.69
CA ARG A 288 19.46 20.12 8.17
C ARG A 288 19.33 19.86 9.67
N ALA A 289 19.60 18.63 10.11
CA ALA A 289 19.50 18.22 11.51
C ALA A 289 20.36 19.08 12.46
N GLU A 290 21.50 19.58 11.98
CA GLU A 290 22.42 20.44 12.72
C GLU A 290 21.77 21.78 13.11
N VAL A 291 20.88 22.32 12.27
CA VAL A 291 20.10 23.53 12.56
C VAL A 291 19.11 23.26 13.69
N ALA A 292 18.44 22.10 13.64
CA ALA A 292 17.56 21.63 14.71
C ALA A 292 18.29 21.59 16.06
N ALA A 293 19.49 21.01 16.06
CA ALA A 293 20.32 20.85 17.23
C ALA A 293 20.82 22.19 17.79
N SER A 294 21.11 23.18 16.93
CA SER A 294 21.71 24.45 17.36
C SER A 294 20.69 25.44 17.95
N GLN A 295 19.49 25.53 17.39
CA GLN A 295 18.49 26.55 17.79
C GLN A 295 17.20 25.96 18.38
N GLY A 296 17.05 24.63 18.38
CA GLY A 296 15.88 23.94 18.94
C GLY A 296 14.68 23.80 18.01
N TYR A 297 14.81 24.15 16.72
CA TYR A 297 13.80 23.96 15.67
C TYR A 297 14.44 24.03 14.27
N LEU A 298 13.86 23.36 13.26
CA LEU A 298 14.26 23.53 11.85
C LEU A 298 13.85 24.91 11.34
N GLY A 299 14.57 25.45 10.36
CA GLY A 299 14.07 26.60 9.61
C GLY A 299 12.68 26.32 9.03
N ARG A 300 11.87 27.37 8.91
CA ARG A 300 10.46 27.28 8.51
C ARG A 300 10.27 27.86 7.11
N SER A 301 9.57 27.12 6.27
CA SER A 301 9.23 27.51 4.89
C SER A 301 7.98 28.40 4.89
N LEU A 302 7.39 28.64 3.71
CA LEU A 302 6.06 29.26 3.57
C LEU A 302 4.93 28.22 3.40
N GLY A 303 5.18 26.96 3.77
CA GLY A 303 4.20 25.88 3.74
C GLY A 303 4.78 24.57 3.19
N CYS A 304 5.82 24.67 2.36
CA CYS A 304 6.55 23.55 1.77
C CYS A 304 7.15 22.61 2.82
N PRO A 305 7.05 21.28 2.63
CA PRO A 305 7.87 20.32 3.36
C PRO A 305 9.32 20.36 2.84
N ALA A 306 10.13 21.27 3.38
CA ALA A 306 11.55 21.34 3.05
C ALA A 306 12.32 20.28 3.86
N VAL A 307 13.27 19.62 3.21
CA VAL A 307 14.14 18.60 3.80
C VAL A 307 15.61 18.96 3.62
N ASP A 308 16.50 18.18 4.22
CA ASP A 308 17.94 18.34 4.06
C ASP A 308 18.35 18.34 2.57
N ASP A 309 19.00 19.43 2.14
CA ASP A 309 19.42 19.65 0.76
C ASP A 309 20.48 18.65 0.27
N ARG A 310 21.17 17.96 1.18
CA ARG A 310 22.17 16.94 0.85
C ARG A 310 21.53 15.65 0.33
N VAL A 311 20.26 15.40 0.66
CA VAL A 311 19.54 14.17 0.30
C VAL A 311 18.28 14.42 -0.53
N SER A 312 17.86 15.68 -0.67
CA SER A 312 16.59 16.04 -1.32
C SER A 312 16.47 15.56 -2.75
N ALA A 313 17.57 15.51 -3.52
CA ALA A 313 17.54 15.02 -4.90
C ALA A 313 17.17 13.54 -4.97
N ALA A 314 17.85 12.69 -4.18
CA ALA A 314 17.56 11.26 -4.10
C ALA A 314 16.13 10.99 -3.59
N LEU A 315 15.67 11.77 -2.60
CA LEU A 315 14.29 11.71 -2.13
C LEU A 315 13.31 12.02 -3.26
N ILE A 316 13.50 13.15 -3.95
CA ILE A 316 12.62 13.60 -5.04
C ILE A 316 12.58 12.55 -6.15
N ASP A 317 13.72 12.01 -6.56
CA ASP A 317 13.80 10.99 -7.61
C ASP A 317 13.05 9.70 -7.20
N ALA A 318 13.11 9.32 -5.93
CA ALA A 318 12.42 8.15 -5.41
C ALA A 318 10.89 8.32 -5.39
N ILE A 319 10.39 9.54 -5.13
CA ILE A 319 8.96 9.77 -4.93
C ILE A 319 8.28 10.49 -6.10
N ALA A 320 9.00 11.05 -7.07
CA ALA A 320 8.38 11.78 -8.19
C ALA A 320 7.47 10.90 -9.04
N GLY A 321 6.45 11.52 -9.65
CA GLY A 321 5.58 10.84 -10.62
C GLY A 321 4.57 9.88 -9.99
N GLY A 322 3.76 10.37 -9.06
CA GLY A 322 2.53 9.68 -8.63
C GLY A 322 2.56 9.06 -7.24
N THR A 323 3.67 9.15 -6.49
CA THR A 323 3.72 8.73 -5.07
C THR A 323 2.78 9.59 -4.25
N LEU A 324 2.07 8.96 -3.31
CA LEU A 324 1.22 9.68 -2.36
C LEU A 324 2.06 10.26 -1.21
N LEU A 325 1.69 11.47 -0.78
CA LEU A 325 2.15 12.11 0.44
C LEU A 325 0.96 12.29 1.38
N PHE A 326 1.02 11.69 2.56
CA PHE A 326 0.04 11.93 3.62
C PHE A 326 0.61 12.81 4.71
N SER A 327 0.02 13.99 4.87
CA SER A 327 0.41 14.96 5.90
C SER A 327 -0.56 14.88 7.09
N TRP A 328 -0.09 14.33 8.20
CA TRP A 328 -0.89 14.01 9.38
C TRP A 328 -0.71 15.01 10.53
N TYR A 329 -1.80 15.38 11.17
CA TYR A 329 -1.85 15.96 12.51
C TYR A 329 -3.23 15.62 13.12
N PRO A 330 -3.35 15.35 14.43
CA PRO A 330 -4.64 15.13 15.10
C PRO A 330 -5.41 16.45 15.29
N ASP A 331 -5.75 17.10 14.17
CA ASP A 331 -6.55 18.32 14.12
C ASP A 331 -8.03 17.96 14.21
N GLY A 332 -8.71 18.39 15.27
CA GLY A 332 -10.07 17.91 15.57
C GLY A 332 -11.08 18.09 14.44
N ASP A 333 -11.00 19.18 13.67
CA ASP A 333 -11.93 19.44 12.57
C ASP A 333 -11.59 18.58 11.35
N TRP A 334 -10.32 18.56 10.91
CA TRP A 334 -9.90 17.74 9.78
C TRP A 334 -10.01 16.24 10.08
N SER A 335 -9.57 15.78 11.26
CA SER A 335 -9.58 14.35 11.62
C SER A 335 -10.98 13.74 11.66
N GLN A 336 -12.02 14.56 11.89
CA GLN A 336 -13.42 14.12 11.91
C GLN A 336 -14.13 14.26 10.55
N SER A 337 -13.57 15.04 9.64
CA SER A 337 -14.24 15.40 8.38
C SER A 337 -13.52 15.02 7.11
N SER A 338 -12.27 14.59 7.22
CA SER A 338 -11.49 14.12 6.09
C SER A 338 -12.15 12.90 5.44
N ARG A 339 -12.24 12.94 4.11
CA ARG A 339 -12.72 11.80 3.32
C ARG A 339 -11.75 10.61 3.37
N TYR A 340 -10.48 10.86 3.64
CA TYR A 340 -9.42 9.86 3.70
C TYR A 340 -9.21 9.27 5.09
N LEU A 341 -10.04 9.66 6.08
CA LEU A 341 -9.99 9.18 7.46
C LEU A 341 -11.31 8.53 7.93
N ARG A 342 -12.29 8.42 7.04
CA ARG A 342 -13.64 7.92 7.32
C ARG A 342 -13.89 6.56 6.69
#